data_AF-A0A1Y4EJT6-F1
#
_entry.id   AF-A0A1Y4EJT6-F1
#
_cell.length_a   1.000
_cell.length_b   1.000
_cell.length_c   1.000
_cell.angle_alpha   90.00
_cell.angle_beta   90.00
_cell.angle_gamma   90.00
#
_symmetry.space_group_name_H-M   'P 1'
#
loop_
_entity.id
_entity.type
_entity.pdbx_description
1 polymer ?
#
loop_
_entity_poly.entity_id
_entity_poly.type
_entity_poly.pdbx_seq_one_letter_code
_entity_poly.pdbx_strand_id
1 'polypeptide(L)'
;MKHLCMIFLAGLTIFFVGCSSRPAEPSSSVSPSLSSTMQTSSVGEETCYLVKTEEDLRAIGSVYPLSGHYRLENDISLTQEWTPIGSPSHPFTGSFDGNGYTISHLTVTKEAEHMGFFGASDGANIQNILLSDVALPETVFFPIVSESVDSDIVNCSISYAS
;
A
#
# COMPACT_ATOMS: atom_id res chain seq x y z
N MET A 1 42.60 79.17 30.78
CA MET A 1 44.00 78.73 30.90
C MET A 1 44.03 77.22 30.97
N LYS A 2 44.71 76.57 30.01
CA LYS A 2 45.51 75.33 30.19
C LYS A 2 44.69 74.05 30.46
N HIS A 3 44.93 72.88 29.88
CA HIS A 3 45.90 72.29 28.94
C HIS A 3 45.25 70.92 28.57
N LEU A 4 45.11 70.54 27.30
CA LEU A 4 46.06 69.75 26.51
C LEU A 4 46.86 68.66 27.27
N CYS A 5 46.75 67.44 26.71
CA CYS A 5 47.73 66.34 26.63
C CYS A 5 47.77 65.23 27.69
N MET A 6 47.45 64.04 27.17
CA MET A 6 48.26 62.80 27.16
C MET A 6 48.59 62.08 28.48
N ILE A 7 48.36 60.77 28.49
CA ILE A 7 49.32 59.65 28.70
C ILE A 7 48.48 58.37 28.94
N PHE A 8 48.47 57.37 28.04
CA PHE A 8 49.36 56.21 27.92
C PHE A 8 49.39 55.29 29.17
N LEU A 9 48.76 54.09 29.11
CA LEU A 9 49.43 52.77 29.22
C LEU A 9 48.44 51.59 29.33
N ALA A 10 48.74 50.56 28.53
CA ALA A 10 48.61 49.10 28.72
C ALA A 10 47.64 48.49 29.77
N GLY A 11 46.84 47.51 29.33
CA GLY A 11 46.36 46.42 30.19
C GLY A 11 44.97 45.85 29.86
N LEU A 12 44.95 44.79 29.04
CA LEU A 12 43.98 43.68 28.94
C LEU A 12 42.64 43.77 29.73
N THR A 13 41.50 43.80 29.02
CA THR A 13 40.23 43.12 29.40
C THR A 13 39.32 42.91 28.18
N ILE A 14 38.49 41.87 28.26
CA ILE A 14 37.71 41.20 27.21
C ILE A 14 36.28 41.80 27.11
N PHE A 15 35.60 41.52 25.98
CA PHE A 15 34.18 41.72 25.61
C PHE A 15 33.86 43.12 25.06
N PHE A 16 33.19 43.28 23.92
CA PHE A 16 31.80 42.89 23.66
C PHE A 16 31.51 42.54 22.17
N VAL A 17 30.60 41.57 21.96
CA VAL A 17 29.37 41.59 21.12
C VAL A 17 29.50 42.15 19.68
N GLY A 18 29.00 41.51 18.62
CA GLY A 18 27.94 40.51 18.56
C GLY A 18 27.76 39.95 17.15
N CYS A 19 27.05 38.83 17.14
CA CYS A 19 26.99 37.77 16.14
C CYS A 19 26.60 38.23 14.73
N SER A 20 27.51 38.03 13.77
CA SER A 20 27.22 38.00 12.33
C SER A 20 27.42 36.57 11.84
N SER A 21 26.32 35.88 11.58
CA SER A 21 26.18 34.86 10.54
C SER A 21 24.74 34.36 10.60
N ARG A 22 23.98 34.70 9.56
CA ARG A 22 22.63 34.20 9.32
C ARG A 22 22.72 32.66 9.30
N PRO A 23 21.93 31.94 10.11
CA PRO A 23 21.97 30.49 10.11
C PRO A 23 21.54 29.97 8.73
N ALA A 24 22.29 28.99 8.23
CA ALA A 24 21.98 28.27 7.01
C ALA A 24 20.53 27.75 7.07
N GLU A 25 19.78 27.99 5.99
CA GLU A 25 18.50 27.32 5.79
C GLU A 25 18.74 25.80 5.82
N PRO A 26 17.97 25.02 6.58
CA PRO A 26 18.01 23.58 6.46
C PRO A 26 17.34 23.22 5.13
N SER A 27 18.12 23.16 4.05
CA SER A 27 17.70 22.48 2.82
C SER A 27 17.75 20.98 3.05
N SER A 28 16.86 20.45 3.89
CA SER A 28 16.56 19.02 3.89
C SER A 28 15.64 18.74 2.71
N SER A 29 16.21 18.67 1.52
CA SER A 29 15.58 17.92 0.43
C SER A 29 15.62 16.44 0.82
N VAL A 30 14.66 16.03 1.65
CA VAL A 30 14.35 14.62 1.83
C VAL A 30 13.67 14.19 0.54
N SER A 31 14.45 13.67 -0.41
CA SER A 31 13.91 12.83 -1.46
C SER A 31 13.20 11.66 -0.77
N PRO A 32 11.88 11.43 -0.95
CA PRO A 32 11.30 10.19 -0.49
C PRO A 32 11.95 9.06 -1.29
N SER A 33 12.85 8.33 -0.64
CA SER A 33 13.30 7.04 -1.15
C SER A 33 12.08 6.15 -1.23
N LEU A 34 11.67 5.78 -2.44
CA LEU A 34 10.60 4.81 -2.70
C LEU A 34 10.96 3.49 -2.02
N SER A 35 10.50 3.32 -0.78
CA SER A 35 10.34 2.02 -0.18
C SER A 35 8.99 1.51 -0.70
N SER A 36 9.04 0.49 -1.56
CA SER A 36 7.86 -0.21 -2.10
C SER A 36 7.19 -1.06 -1.01
N THR A 37 6.82 -0.42 0.11
CA THR A 37 6.02 -1.03 1.17
C THR A 37 4.60 -0.51 1.02
N MET A 38 3.64 -1.42 1.02
CA MET A 38 2.22 -1.09 0.97
C MET A 38 1.89 -0.19 2.16
N GLN A 39 1.21 0.91 1.88
CA GLN A 39 0.79 1.81 2.94
C GLN A 39 -0.20 1.11 3.87
N THR A 40 -0.22 1.50 5.13
CA THR A 40 -1.14 0.92 6.12
C THR A 40 -1.91 2.02 6.86
N SER A 41 -3.12 1.70 7.29
CA SER A 41 -3.86 2.46 8.29
C SER A 41 -4.13 1.56 9.49
N SER A 42 -3.96 2.08 10.70
CA SER A 42 -4.33 1.36 11.92
C SER A 42 -5.43 2.08 12.68
N VAL A 43 -6.38 1.30 13.19
CA VAL A 43 -7.40 1.76 14.16
C VAL A 43 -7.30 0.84 15.35
N GLY A 44 -6.85 1.38 16.49
CA GLY A 44 -6.49 0.55 17.64
C GLY A 44 -5.28 -0.34 17.33
N GLU A 45 -5.42 -1.65 17.56
CA GLU A 45 -4.36 -2.64 17.33
C GLU A 45 -4.48 -3.33 15.95
N GLU A 46 -5.55 -3.08 15.20
CA GLU A 46 -5.76 -3.66 13.89
C GLU A 46 -5.07 -2.84 12.80
N THR A 47 -4.33 -3.52 11.93
CA THR A 47 -3.63 -2.92 10.78
C THR A 47 -4.32 -3.32 9.49
N CYS A 48 -4.71 -2.34 8.69
CA CYS A 48 -5.24 -2.52 7.35
C CYS A 48 -4.22 -2.05 6.31
N TYR A 49 -3.93 -2.93 5.35
CA TYR A 49 -3.10 -2.69 4.20
C TYR A 49 -3.89 -2.00 3.08
N LEU A 50 -3.39 -0.87 2.62
CA LEU A 50 -4.02 0.00 1.63
C LEU A 50 -3.50 -0.36 0.24
N VAL A 51 -4.32 -1.09 -0.51
CA VAL A 51 -3.99 -1.60 -1.84
C VAL A 51 -4.31 -0.52 -2.88
N LYS A 52 -3.29 -0.04 -3.61
CA LYS A 52 -3.45 1.07 -4.58
C LYS A 52 -3.03 0.70 -5.99
N THR A 53 -2.28 -0.39 -6.13
CA THR A 53 -1.64 -0.79 -7.39
C THR A 53 -1.79 -2.27 -7.66
N GLU A 54 -1.57 -2.68 -8.90
CA GLU A 54 -1.49 -4.10 -9.26
C GLU A 54 -0.35 -4.81 -8.50
N GLU A 55 0.77 -4.13 -8.25
CA GLU A 55 1.89 -4.69 -7.48
C GLU A 55 1.48 -4.99 -6.04
N ASP A 56 0.70 -4.11 -5.41
CA ASP A 56 0.16 -4.33 -4.07
C ASP A 56 -0.70 -5.60 -4.01
N LEU A 57 -1.60 -5.79 -4.98
CA LEU A 57 -2.44 -6.98 -5.07
C LEU A 57 -1.61 -8.26 -5.20
N ARG A 58 -0.60 -8.25 -6.09
CA ARG A 58 0.28 -9.41 -6.33
C ARG A 58 1.21 -9.71 -5.15
N ALA A 59 1.44 -8.73 -4.28
CA ALA A 59 2.25 -8.89 -3.07
C ALA A 59 1.50 -9.64 -1.94
N ILE A 60 0.18 -9.83 -2.05
CA ILE A 60 -0.62 -10.58 -1.07
C ILE A 60 -0.30 -12.08 -1.17
N GLY A 61 0.03 -12.69 -0.04
CA GLY A 61 0.44 -14.09 0.06
C GLY A 61 1.87 -14.39 -0.38
N SER A 62 2.59 -13.41 -0.94
CA SER A 62 4.01 -13.53 -1.27
C SER A 62 4.89 -12.69 -0.34
N VAL A 63 4.56 -11.41 -0.17
CA VAL A 63 5.25 -10.46 0.71
C VAL A 63 4.43 -10.16 1.96
N TYR A 64 3.10 -10.04 1.80
CA TYR A 64 2.16 -9.74 2.88
C TYR A 64 1.32 -10.98 3.24
N PRO A 65 0.87 -11.11 4.50
CA PRO A 65 0.26 -12.34 4.99
C PRO A 65 -1.14 -12.60 4.41
N LEU A 66 -1.45 -13.85 4.06
CA LEU A 66 -2.80 -14.26 3.64
C LEU A 66 -3.90 -14.05 4.70
N SER A 67 -3.50 -13.83 5.96
CA SER A 67 -4.40 -13.49 7.07
C SER A 67 -4.56 -11.98 7.31
N GLY A 68 -3.99 -11.14 6.43
CA GLY A 68 -4.01 -9.69 6.59
C GLY A 68 -5.37 -9.06 6.27
N HIS A 69 -5.57 -7.81 6.70
CA HIS A 69 -6.74 -7.00 6.36
C HIS A 69 -6.39 -6.04 5.23
N TYR A 70 -7.06 -6.18 4.10
CA TYR A 70 -6.78 -5.42 2.88
C TYR A 70 -7.97 -4.58 2.49
N ARG A 71 -7.70 -3.34 2.05
CA ARG A 71 -8.72 -2.46 1.48
C ARG A 71 -8.20 -1.79 0.23
N LEU A 72 -8.99 -1.77 -0.84
CA LEU A 72 -8.67 -0.98 -2.03
C LEU A 72 -8.81 0.51 -1.72
N GLU A 73 -7.87 1.30 -2.25
CA GLU A 73 -7.87 2.76 -2.18
C GLU A 73 -7.74 3.40 -3.57
N ASN A 74 -7.86 2.60 -4.63
CA ASN A 74 -7.84 3.04 -6.02
C ASN A 74 -8.45 1.96 -6.93
N ASP A 75 -8.92 2.38 -8.11
CA ASP A 75 -9.19 1.44 -9.20
C ASP A 75 -7.87 0.83 -9.69
N ILE A 76 -7.89 -0.47 -9.98
CA ILE A 76 -6.70 -1.22 -10.39
C ILE A 76 -6.96 -1.92 -11.72
N SER A 77 -6.14 -1.61 -12.71
CA SER A 77 -6.11 -2.32 -13.99
C SER A 77 -5.02 -3.38 -13.98
N LEU A 78 -5.41 -4.65 -14.17
CA LEU A 78 -4.48 -5.76 -14.27
C LEU A 78 -3.86 -5.80 -15.67
N THR A 79 -2.53 -5.73 -15.73
CA THR A 79 -1.81 -5.61 -17.01
C THR A 79 -1.28 -6.93 -17.53
N GLN A 80 -1.31 -7.99 -16.72
CA GLN A 80 -0.75 -9.29 -17.01
C GLN A 80 -1.69 -10.41 -16.55
N GLU A 81 -1.43 -11.63 -17.00
CA GLU A 81 -2.13 -12.83 -16.51
C GLU A 81 -2.15 -12.86 -14.97
N TRP A 82 -3.33 -13.14 -14.43
CA TRP A 82 -3.57 -13.12 -13.00
C TRP A 82 -3.15 -14.44 -12.35
N THR A 83 -2.42 -14.31 -11.25
CA THR A 83 -2.15 -15.43 -10.35
C THR A 83 -3.10 -15.30 -9.17
N PRO A 84 -3.96 -16.30 -8.91
CA PRO A 84 -4.92 -16.23 -7.81
C PRO A 84 -4.26 -16.01 -6.46
N ILE A 85 -4.91 -15.21 -5.60
CA ILE A 85 -4.48 -15.03 -4.20
C ILE A 85 -4.92 -16.25 -3.39
N GLY A 86 -3.98 -16.88 -2.70
CA GLY A 86 -4.22 -18.11 -1.93
C GLY A 86 -4.39 -19.35 -2.80
N SER A 87 -4.35 -20.52 -2.16
CA SER A 87 -4.55 -21.85 -2.78
C SER A 87 -5.20 -22.79 -1.76
N PRO A 88 -5.76 -23.95 -2.13
CA PRO A 88 -6.35 -24.85 -1.13
C PRO A 88 -5.37 -25.30 -0.04
N SER A 89 -4.08 -25.37 -0.38
CA SER A 89 -3.02 -25.69 0.58
C SER A 89 -2.67 -24.54 1.52
N HIS A 90 -2.91 -23.29 1.09
CA HIS A 90 -2.62 -22.05 1.80
C HIS A 90 -3.72 -21.04 1.48
N PRO A 91 -4.92 -21.18 2.07
CA PRO A 91 -6.06 -20.35 1.71
C PRO A 91 -5.86 -18.92 2.20
N PHE A 92 -6.55 -17.98 1.54
CA PHE A 92 -6.73 -16.65 2.10
C PHE A 92 -7.65 -16.73 3.32
N THR A 93 -7.21 -16.19 4.46
CA THR A 93 -7.94 -16.26 5.75
C THR A 93 -8.19 -14.89 6.37
N GLY A 94 -7.75 -13.83 5.68
CA GLY A 94 -7.88 -12.45 6.13
C GLY A 94 -9.20 -11.80 5.73
N SER A 95 -9.17 -10.47 5.63
CA SER A 95 -10.29 -9.71 5.07
C SER A 95 -9.87 -8.92 3.84
N PHE A 96 -10.76 -8.83 2.85
CA PHE A 96 -10.54 -8.03 1.65
C PHE A 96 -11.78 -7.19 1.37
N ASP A 97 -11.64 -5.86 1.44
CA ASP A 97 -12.69 -4.90 1.12
C ASP A 97 -12.37 -4.14 -0.16
N GLY A 98 -13.16 -4.36 -1.21
CA GLY A 98 -13.04 -3.64 -2.47
C GLY A 98 -13.39 -2.15 -2.37
N ASN A 99 -14.05 -1.72 -1.28
CA ASN A 99 -14.27 -0.30 -0.94
C ASN A 99 -14.91 0.54 -2.07
N GLY A 100 -15.69 -0.11 -2.95
CA GLY A 100 -16.32 0.52 -4.10
C GLY A 100 -15.40 0.79 -5.30
N TYR A 101 -14.13 0.40 -5.24
CA TYR A 101 -13.20 0.47 -6.37
C TYR A 101 -13.29 -0.77 -7.25
N THR A 102 -12.88 -0.58 -8.50
CA THR A 102 -12.94 -1.60 -9.55
C THR A 102 -11.57 -2.23 -9.78
N ILE A 103 -11.56 -3.55 -9.95
CA ILE A 103 -10.44 -4.30 -10.51
C ILE A 103 -10.83 -4.71 -11.93
N SER A 104 -10.07 -4.26 -12.92
CA SER A 104 -10.38 -4.48 -14.35
C SER A 104 -9.37 -5.40 -15.03
N HIS A 105 -9.79 -6.03 -16.13
CA HIS A 105 -8.96 -6.87 -17.01
C HIS A 105 -8.46 -8.17 -16.35
N LEU A 106 -9.27 -8.76 -15.46
CA LEU A 106 -8.95 -10.06 -14.88
C LEU A 106 -8.88 -11.12 -15.97
N THR A 107 -7.67 -11.60 -16.23
CA THR A 107 -7.40 -12.61 -17.25
C THR A 107 -6.68 -13.79 -16.62
N VAL A 108 -7.25 -14.99 -16.76
CA VAL A 108 -6.62 -16.26 -16.35
C VAL A 108 -6.65 -17.16 -17.57
N THR A 109 -5.50 -17.54 -18.15
CA THR A 109 -5.49 -18.28 -19.43
C THR A 109 -4.93 -19.69 -19.31
N LYS A 110 -4.20 -19.98 -18.24
CA LYS A 110 -3.76 -21.32 -17.92
C LYS A 110 -4.84 -22.04 -17.14
N GLU A 111 -4.93 -23.36 -17.35
CA GLU A 111 -5.54 -24.33 -16.43
C GLU A 111 -4.72 -24.35 -15.13
N ALA A 112 -4.57 -23.20 -14.48
CA ALA A 112 -4.12 -23.13 -13.11
C ALA A 112 -5.21 -23.82 -12.31
N GLU A 113 -4.85 -24.85 -11.55
CA GLU A 113 -5.72 -25.37 -10.51
C GLU A 113 -6.16 -24.13 -9.68
N HIS A 114 -7.47 -23.93 -9.54
CA HIS A 114 -8.10 -22.82 -8.78
C HIS A 114 -8.16 -21.45 -9.48
N MET A 115 -8.83 -21.42 -10.63
CA MET A 115 -9.08 -20.19 -11.41
C MET A 115 -10.06 -19.25 -10.69
N GLY A 116 -9.66 -17.99 -10.49
CA GLY A 116 -10.42 -16.94 -9.82
C GLY A 116 -9.52 -15.77 -9.41
N PHE A 117 -10.10 -14.71 -8.85
CA PHE A 117 -9.31 -13.64 -8.24
C PHE A 117 -8.59 -14.16 -6.99
N PHE A 118 -9.31 -14.92 -6.16
CA PHE A 118 -8.75 -15.79 -5.12
C PHE A 118 -8.79 -17.24 -5.56
N GLY A 119 -7.70 -17.97 -5.28
CA GLY A 119 -7.63 -19.41 -5.55
C GLY A 119 -8.42 -20.19 -4.51
N ALA A 120 -8.17 -19.92 -3.23
CA ALA A 120 -9.00 -20.47 -2.17
C ALA A 120 -9.13 -19.52 -0.97
N SER A 121 -10.23 -19.65 -0.22
CA SER A 121 -10.46 -18.96 1.05
C SER A 121 -10.93 -19.91 2.15
N ASP A 122 -10.57 -19.61 3.40
CA ASP A 122 -11.00 -20.36 4.59
C ASP A 122 -11.22 -19.38 5.77
N GLY A 123 -12.46 -19.29 6.26
CA GLY A 123 -12.82 -18.35 7.33
C GLY A 123 -12.64 -16.86 6.98
N ALA A 124 -12.56 -16.53 5.69
CA ALA A 124 -12.25 -15.18 5.22
C ALA A 124 -13.48 -14.27 5.16
N ASN A 125 -13.26 -12.95 5.21
CA ASN A 125 -14.28 -11.95 4.93
C ASN A 125 -13.93 -11.19 3.64
N ILE A 126 -14.67 -11.44 2.56
CA ILE A 126 -14.42 -10.89 1.24
C ILE A 126 -15.64 -10.08 0.82
N GLN A 127 -15.47 -8.77 0.62
CA GLN A 127 -16.60 -7.88 0.37
C GLN A 127 -16.33 -6.78 -0.65
N ASN A 128 -17.43 -6.30 -1.23
CA ASN A 128 -17.48 -5.10 -2.08
C ASN A 128 -16.52 -5.13 -3.28
N ILE A 129 -16.22 -6.32 -3.81
CA ILE A 129 -15.35 -6.46 -4.98
C ILE A 129 -16.15 -6.19 -6.25
N LEU A 130 -15.64 -5.29 -7.09
CA LEU A 130 -16.15 -5.04 -8.42
C LEU A 130 -15.12 -5.52 -9.46
N LEU A 131 -15.37 -6.66 -10.10
CA LEU A 131 -14.57 -7.13 -11.22
C LEU A 131 -15.17 -6.67 -12.55
N SER A 132 -14.37 -6.08 -13.41
CA SER A 132 -14.78 -5.66 -14.75
C SER A 132 -13.84 -6.16 -15.84
N ASP A 133 -14.37 -6.27 -17.06
CA ASP A 133 -13.65 -6.79 -18.22
C ASP A 133 -12.97 -8.14 -17.93
N VAL A 134 -13.75 -9.06 -17.34
CA VAL A 134 -13.27 -10.39 -16.95
C VAL A 134 -13.22 -11.30 -18.17
N ALA A 135 -12.04 -11.87 -18.43
CA ALA A 135 -11.78 -12.84 -19.49
C ALA A 135 -11.26 -14.15 -18.86
N LEU A 136 -12.18 -15.10 -18.64
CA LEU A 136 -11.90 -16.39 -18.03
C LEU A 136 -12.37 -17.54 -18.95
N PRO A 137 -11.74 -18.72 -18.89
CA PRO A 137 -12.23 -19.93 -19.53
C PRO A 137 -13.64 -20.28 -19.03
N GLU A 138 -14.44 -20.94 -19.89
CA GLU A 138 -15.80 -21.36 -19.54
C GLU A 138 -15.86 -22.36 -18.36
N THR A 139 -14.73 -22.94 -17.98
CA THR A 139 -14.59 -23.87 -16.86
C THR A 139 -14.53 -23.17 -15.50
N VAL A 140 -14.44 -21.83 -15.45
CA VAL A 140 -14.38 -21.07 -14.21
C VAL A 140 -15.77 -20.70 -13.72
N PHE A 141 -16.27 -21.43 -12.72
CA PHE A 141 -17.61 -21.23 -12.15
C PHE A 141 -17.68 -20.09 -11.12
N PHE A 142 -16.57 -19.75 -10.48
CA PHE A 142 -16.53 -18.77 -9.37
C PHE A 142 -15.38 -17.77 -9.54
N PRO A 143 -15.58 -16.69 -10.34
CA PRO A 143 -14.51 -15.73 -10.65
C PRO A 143 -13.94 -14.96 -9.45
N ILE A 144 -14.69 -14.82 -8.35
CA ILE A 144 -14.19 -14.14 -7.15
C ILE A 144 -13.29 -15.08 -6.34
N VAL A 145 -13.81 -16.26 -5.96
CA VAL A 145 -13.05 -17.28 -5.20
C VAL A 145 -13.33 -18.64 -5.81
N SER A 146 -12.28 -19.36 -6.23
CA SER A 146 -12.45 -20.68 -6.86
C SER A 146 -12.95 -21.74 -5.86
N GLU A 147 -12.34 -21.79 -4.68
CA GLU A 147 -12.69 -22.73 -3.60
C GLU A 147 -12.87 -21.96 -2.28
N SER A 148 -13.98 -22.18 -1.58
CA SER A 148 -14.28 -21.42 -0.38
C SER A 148 -14.83 -22.32 0.72
N VAL A 149 -14.26 -22.16 1.93
CA VAL A 149 -14.67 -22.84 3.16
C VAL A 149 -15.00 -21.78 4.21
N ASP A 150 -16.17 -21.88 4.84
CA ASP A 150 -16.60 -21.03 5.98
C ASP A 150 -16.32 -19.52 5.82
N SER A 151 -16.33 -19.02 4.59
CA SER A 151 -16.00 -17.63 4.28
C SER A 151 -17.26 -16.83 3.94
N ASP A 152 -17.27 -15.56 4.36
CA ASP A 152 -18.30 -14.60 3.98
C ASP A 152 -17.90 -13.88 2.68
N ILE A 153 -18.69 -14.04 1.62
CA ILE A 153 -18.49 -13.35 0.35
C ILE A 153 -19.73 -12.51 0.03
N VAL A 154 -19.62 -11.19 0.17
CA VAL A 154 -20.78 -10.28 0.13
C VAL A 154 -20.58 -9.08 -0.79
N ASN A 155 -21.64 -8.64 -1.46
CA ASN A 155 -21.64 -7.45 -2.34
C ASN A 155 -20.58 -7.47 -3.45
N CYS A 156 -20.24 -8.65 -3.96
CA CYS A 156 -19.32 -8.80 -5.09
C CYS A 156 -20.08 -8.82 -6.42
N SER A 157 -19.52 -8.20 -7.45
CA SER A 157 -20.10 -8.20 -8.80
C SER A 157 -19.03 -8.43 -9.87
N ILE A 158 -19.45 -9.02 -10.98
CA ILE A 158 -18.59 -9.41 -12.09
C ILE A 158 -19.23 -8.92 -13.40
N SER A 159 -18.44 -8.23 -14.23
CA SER A 159 -18.76 -7.92 -15.62
C SER A 159 -17.74 -8.59 -16.52
N TYR A 160 -18.20 -9.40 -17.48
CA TYR A 160 -17.35 -10.09 -18.45
C TYR A 160 -17.05 -9.20 -19.65
N ALA A 161 -15.90 -9.46 -20.29
CA ALA A 161 -15.55 -8.85 -21.57
C ALA A 161 -16.59 -9.23 -22.65
N SER A 162 -16.94 -8.27 -23.51
CA SER A 162 -17.89 -8.45 -24.64
C SER A 162 -17.25 -9.05 -25.88
#